data_AF-A0A1Z5K2Q1-F1
#
_entry.id   AF-A0A1Z5K2Q1-F1
#
_cell.length_a   1.000
_cell.length_b   1.000
_cell.length_c   1.000
_cell.angle_alpha   90.00
_cell.angle_beta   90.00
_cell.angle_gamma   90.00
#
_symmetry.space_group_name_H-M   'P 1'
#
loop_
_entity.id
_entity.type
_entity.pdbx_description
1 polymer ?
#
loop_
_entity_poly.entity_id
_entity_poly.type
_entity_poly.pdbx_seq_one_letter_code
_entity_poly.pdbx_strand_id
1 'polypeptide(L)'
;MKIGNYAIAFVALPTLAFGARHPTCQTFTEIYADGTELCEKMFSDAFVVVPDDQPAYHMWFFDTDNNPNDQVTRDIFGTEPLEECNVQYFHKQVPSPEGDDMGECHPWKQRSCCHGETVGSVEEMKALYGSSWDRCGTMSEACERFFVFELCFYECEPSVGLFRRFNDSQTDHPDFNTWQLYQMPMKKSYCDAWFDACKNDFFSEERFSTIKEEKEVNKLGVSLGVIGAFAFLLCLFSSFLVHRERSGKPVFVAEKANPVA
;
A
#
# COMPACT_ATOMS: atom_id res chain seq x y z
N MET A 1 44.49 52.34 26.92
CA MET A 1 43.98 50.96 27.11
C MET A 1 42.79 50.78 26.18
N LYS A 2 43.00 50.16 25.01
CA LYS A 2 41.94 49.87 24.03
C LYS A 2 41.71 48.36 24.06
N ILE A 3 40.53 47.94 24.51
CA ILE A 3 40.12 46.54 24.51
C ILE A 3 39.54 46.27 23.11
N GLY A 4 40.23 45.46 22.33
CA GLY A 4 39.76 45.03 21.01
C GLY A 4 38.74 43.90 21.16
N ASN A 5 37.55 44.09 20.59
CA ASN A 5 36.54 43.04 20.46
C ASN A 5 37.01 42.03 19.40
N TYR A 6 37.35 40.82 19.82
CA TYR A 6 37.46 39.67 18.92
C TYR A 6 36.08 39.02 18.81
N ALA A 7 35.43 39.18 17.66
CA ALA A 7 34.24 38.42 17.31
C ALA A 7 34.67 37.02 16.87
N ILE A 8 34.34 36.01 17.66
CA ILE A 8 34.50 34.59 17.30
C ILE A 8 33.32 34.23 16.39
N ALA A 9 33.59 34.04 15.11
CA ALA A 9 32.61 33.51 14.17
C ALA A 9 32.48 31.99 14.37
N PHE A 10 31.37 31.55 14.96
CA PHE A 10 30.98 30.14 14.97
C PHE A 10 30.51 29.77 13.56
N VAL A 11 31.33 29.01 12.84
CA VAL A 11 30.91 28.34 11.60
C VAL A 11 29.95 27.22 12.01
N ALA A 12 28.66 27.41 11.76
CA ALA A 12 27.68 26.34 11.86
C ALA A 12 28.00 25.30 10.78
N LEU A 13 28.54 24.15 11.20
CA LEU A 13 28.60 22.96 10.35
C LEU A 13 27.16 22.56 10.03
N PRO A 14 26.80 22.33 8.74
CA PRO A 14 25.49 21.80 8.41
C PRO A 14 25.43 20.40 9.01
N THR A 15 24.69 20.25 10.09
CA THR A 15 24.24 18.94 10.55
C THR A 15 23.45 18.36 9.39
N LEU A 16 24.04 17.39 8.69
CA LEU A 16 23.31 16.46 7.86
C LEU A 16 22.30 15.80 8.79
N ALA A 17 21.08 16.31 8.81
CA ALA A 17 19.94 15.61 9.35
C ALA A 17 19.72 14.42 8.43
N PHE A 18 20.41 13.31 8.70
CA PHE A 18 19.91 12.00 8.32
C PHE A 18 18.56 11.88 9.04
N GLY A 19 17.48 12.19 8.32
CA GLY A 19 16.14 11.98 8.83
C GLY A 19 16.05 10.54 9.34
N ALA A 20 15.67 10.37 10.60
CA ALA A 20 15.47 9.03 11.15
C ALA A 20 14.43 8.32 10.28
N ARG A 21 14.85 7.26 9.60
CA ARG A 21 13.99 6.43 8.75
C ARG A 21 12.99 5.68 9.63
N HIS A 22 11.79 5.40 9.11
CA HIS A 22 10.75 4.67 9.84
C HIS A 22 11.33 3.34 10.38
N PRO A 23 11.03 2.92 11.63
CA PRO A 23 11.70 1.81 12.29
C PRO A 23 11.57 0.46 11.59
N THR A 24 10.59 0.31 10.69
CA THR A 24 10.33 -0.94 9.96
C THR A 24 10.97 -1.00 8.58
N CYS A 25 11.65 0.08 8.16
CA CYS A 25 12.32 0.15 6.88
C CYS A 25 13.71 -0.48 6.94
N GLN A 26 13.87 -1.54 6.16
CA GLN A 26 15.12 -2.29 6.02
C GLN A 26 15.46 -2.42 4.53
N THR A 27 16.71 -2.72 4.20
CA THR A 27 17.07 -3.03 2.81
C THR A 27 16.52 -4.39 2.40
N PHE A 28 16.28 -4.62 1.11
CA PHE A 28 15.81 -5.94 0.64
C PHE A 28 16.75 -7.09 1.05
N THR A 29 18.06 -6.85 1.16
CA THR A 29 19.04 -7.84 1.61
C THR A 29 18.99 -8.14 3.10
N GLU A 30 18.41 -7.25 3.90
CA GLU A 30 18.13 -7.50 5.33
C GLU A 30 16.81 -8.27 5.52
N ILE A 31 15.88 -8.14 4.57
CA ILE A 31 14.54 -8.76 4.63
C ILE A 31 14.55 -10.17 4.00
N TYR A 32 15.19 -10.31 2.83
CA TYR A 32 15.23 -11.55 2.05
C TYR A 32 16.68 -11.96 1.77
N ALA A 33 16.97 -13.25 1.86
CA ALA A 33 18.27 -13.84 1.60
C ALA A 33 18.60 -13.86 0.10
N ASP A 34 17.61 -14.11 -0.75
CA ASP A 34 17.75 -14.16 -2.21
C ASP A 34 16.39 -13.94 -2.92
N GLY A 35 16.39 -14.07 -4.26
CA GLY A 35 15.18 -13.96 -5.07
C GLY A 35 14.11 -15.00 -4.76
N THR A 36 14.51 -16.20 -4.31
CA THR A 36 13.55 -17.24 -3.94
C THR A 36 12.77 -16.81 -2.70
N GLU A 37 13.48 -16.39 -1.66
CA GLU A 37 12.83 -15.91 -0.44
C GLU A 37 11.98 -14.64 -0.68
N LEU A 38 12.42 -13.74 -1.56
CA LEU A 38 11.63 -12.57 -1.96
C LEU A 38 10.27 -12.97 -2.55
N CYS A 39 10.25 -13.82 -3.58
CA CYS A 39 9.01 -14.21 -4.24
C CYS A 39 8.09 -15.05 -3.32
N GLU A 40 8.66 -15.96 -2.51
CA GLU A 40 7.87 -16.86 -1.65
C GLU A 40 7.40 -16.23 -0.33
N LYS A 41 7.85 -15.02 0.02
CA LYS A 41 7.47 -14.37 1.28
C LYS A 41 6.81 -13.01 1.13
N MET A 42 7.23 -12.20 0.15
CA MET A 42 6.75 -10.83 0.02
C MET A 42 5.22 -10.77 -0.08
N PHE A 43 4.61 -11.74 -0.76
CA PHE A 43 3.16 -11.84 -0.91
C PHE A 43 2.59 -13.07 -0.18
N SER A 44 3.13 -13.39 1.01
CA SER A 44 2.81 -14.62 1.74
C SER A 44 2.97 -15.87 0.85
N ASP A 45 2.02 -16.80 0.88
CA ASP A 45 2.05 -18.08 0.16
C ASP A 45 1.51 -18.00 -1.29
N ALA A 46 1.42 -16.80 -1.86
CA ALA A 46 0.91 -16.59 -3.22
C ALA A 46 1.74 -17.27 -4.29
N PHE A 47 3.07 -17.25 -4.15
CA PHE A 47 4.02 -17.73 -5.16
C PHE A 47 4.91 -18.84 -4.62
N VAL A 48 5.31 -19.74 -5.50
CA VAL A 48 6.36 -20.74 -5.26
C VAL A 48 7.40 -20.64 -6.36
N VAL A 49 8.69 -20.67 -6.03
CA VAL A 49 9.74 -20.56 -7.04
C VAL A 49 10.13 -21.92 -7.57
N VAL A 50 10.18 -22.05 -8.90
CA VAL A 50 10.57 -23.28 -9.58
C VAL A 50 11.69 -23.03 -10.58
N PRO A 51 12.49 -24.06 -10.93
CA PRO A 51 13.52 -23.95 -11.96
C PRO A 51 12.95 -23.48 -13.32
N ASP A 52 13.75 -22.73 -14.06
CA ASP A 52 13.34 -22.10 -15.33
C ASP A 52 12.95 -23.09 -16.44
N ASP A 53 13.41 -24.34 -16.35
CA ASP A 53 13.10 -25.44 -17.27
C ASP A 53 11.76 -26.12 -16.98
N GLN A 54 11.06 -25.70 -15.92
CA GLN A 54 9.69 -26.13 -15.61
C GLN A 54 8.66 -25.09 -16.09
N PRO A 55 7.39 -25.52 -16.27
CA PRO A 55 6.27 -24.60 -16.50
C PRO A 55 6.14 -23.62 -15.34
N ALA A 56 6.44 -22.35 -15.62
CA ALA A 56 6.52 -21.31 -14.61
C ALA A 56 6.24 -19.94 -15.24
N TYR A 57 5.50 -19.12 -14.50
CA TYR A 57 5.09 -17.79 -14.91
C TYR A 57 6.20 -16.77 -14.70
N HIS A 58 6.04 -15.66 -15.39
CA HIS A 58 6.77 -14.42 -15.14
C HIS A 58 5.80 -13.25 -15.29
N MET A 59 6.08 -12.17 -14.56
CA MET A 59 5.12 -11.08 -14.41
C MET A 59 5.28 -9.98 -15.47
N TRP A 60 6.12 -10.18 -16.50
CA TRP A 60 6.25 -9.24 -17.62
C TRP A 60 6.97 -9.87 -18.82
N PHE A 61 6.63 -9.43 -20.04
CA PHE A 61 7.21 -9.90 -21.29
C PHE A 61 7.10 -8.86 -22.41
N PHE A 62 7.98 -8.97 -23.42
CA PHE A 62 8.04 -8.02 -24.55
C PHE A 62 7.02 -8.30 -25.66
N ASP A 63 6.61 -9.55 -25.84
CA ASP A 63 5.72 -9.96 -26.94
C ASP A 63 4.27 -9.61 -26.60
N THR A 64 3.73 -8.54 -27.18
CA THR A 64 2.34 -8.11 -26.95
C THR A 64 1.31 -8.90 -27.75
N ASP A 65 1.76 -9.69 -28.73
CA ASP A 65 0.89 -10.46 -29.61
C ASP A 65 0.76 -11.91 -29.11
N ASN A 66 1.76 -12.42 -28.40
CA ASN A 66 1.75 -13.76 -27.80
C ASN A 66 2.13 -13.69 -26.32
N ASN A 67 1.14 -13.86 -25.44
CA ASN A 67 1.39 -14.01 -24.02
C ASN A 67 2.05 -15.38 -23.73
N PRO A 68 3.32 -15.45 -23.30
CA PRO A 68 4.00 -16.71 -22.98
C PRO A 68 3.35 -17.46 -21.80
N ASN A 69 2.67 -16.76 -20.89
CA ASN A 69 1.96 -17.39 -19.77
C ASN A 69 0.77 -18.24 -20.23
N ASP A 70 0.25 -18.03 -21.45
CA ASP A 70 -0.78 -18.89 -22.04
C ASP A 70 -0.25 -20.31 -22.25
N GLN A 71 1.02 -20.44 -22.66
CA GLN A 71 1.64 -21.76 -22.82
C GLN A 71 1.90 -22.42 -21.47
N VAL A 72 2.38 -21.66 -20.49
CA VAL A 72 2.57 -22.16 -19.12
C VAL A 72 1.25 -22.70 -18.55
N THR A 73 0.16 -21.97 -18.78
CA THR A 73 -1.18 -22.39 -18.36
C THR A 73 -1.61 -23.69 -19.02
N ARG A 74 -1.37 -23.84 -20.34
CA ARG A 74 -1.61 -25.10 -21.05
C ARG A 74 -0.78 -26.25 -20.49
N ASP A 75 0.49 -26.01 -20.17
CA ASP A 75 1.39 -27.05 -19.67
C ASP A 75 1.02 -27.54 -18.27
N ILE A 76 0.50 -26.66 -17.41
CA ILE A 76 0.10 -26.99 -16.02
C ILE A 76 -1.30 -27.60 -15.96
N PHE A 77 -2.28 -26.99 -16.65
CA PHE A 77 -3.70 -27.32 -16.49
C PHE A 77 -4.30 -28.08 -17.66
N GLY A 78 -3.63 -28.12 -18.82
CA GLY A 78 -4.17 -28.73 -20.04
C GLY A 78 -5.36 -27.96 -20.63
N THR A 79 -5.56 -26.69 -20.25
CA THR A 79 -6.69 -25.86 -20.69
C THR A 79 -6.27 -24.83 -21.73
N GLU A 80 -7.13 -24.60 -22.73
CA GLU A 80 -7.05 -23.50 -23.70
C GLU A 80 -7.19 -22.12 -23.02
N PRO A 81 -6.95 -20.99 -23.73
CA PRO A 81 -7.03 -19.65 -23.15
C PRO A 81 -8.30 -19.45 -22.31
N LEU A 82 -8.09 -18.95 -21.09
CA LEU A 82 -9.19 -18.78 -20.14
C LEU A 82 -10.16 -17.70 -20.61
N GLU A 83 -11.45 -17.98 -20.52
CA GLU A 83 -12.55 -17.08 -20.87
C GLU A 83 -13.14 -16.39 -19.62
N GLU A 84 -12.50 -16.54 -18.47
CA GLU A 84 -12.97 -16.01 -17.19
C GLU A 84 -11.83 -15.37 -16.41
N CYS A 85 -12.13 -14.25 -15.77
CA CYS A 85 -11.24 -13.57 -14.84
C CYS A 85 -11.70 -13.92 -13.41
N ASN A 86 -11.00 -14.88 -12.77
CA ASN A 86 -11.50 -15.47 -11.53
C ASN A 86 -11.11 -14.73 -10.25
N VAL A 87 -10.34 -13.65 -10.33
CA VAL A 87 -10.01 -12.74 -9.21
C VAL A 87 -10.95 -11.53 -9.19
N GLN A 88 -11.15 -10.91 -8.02
CA GLN A 88 -12.19 -9.89 -7.79
C GLN A 88 -11.60 -8.51 -7.42
N TYR A 89 -12.47 -7.54 -7.11
CA TYR A 89 -12.22 -6.11 -6.86
C TYR A 89 -12.18 -5.23 -8.11
N PHE A 90 -11.06 -5.23 -8.84
CA PHE A 90 -10.83 -4.33 -9.98
C PHE A 90 -10.83 -5.06 -11.33
N HIS A 91 -11.05 -6.37 -11.31
CA HIS A 91 -11.04 -7.23 -12.48
C HIS A 91 -12.38 -7.20 -13.23
N LYS A 92 -12.29 -7.34 -14.55
CA LYS A 92 -13.41 -7.71 -15.43
C LYS A 92 -13.89 -9.12 -15.10
N GLN A 93 -15.01 -9.53 -15.69
CA GLN A 93 -15.49 -10.93 -15.59
C GLN A 93 -14.89 -11.83 -16.68
N VAL A 94 -14.62 -11.26 -17.86
CA VAL A 94 -14.14 -11.97 -19.05
C VAL A 94 -12.96 -11.18 -19.63
N PRO A 95 -11.87 -11.85 -20.05
CA PRO A 95 -10.75 -11.17 -20.68
C PRO A 95 -11.17 -10.47 -21.97
N SER A 96 -10.69 -9.25 -22.19
CA SER A 96 -10.96 -8.50 -23.41
C SER A 96 -9.79 -7.59 -23.79
N PRO A 97 -9.69 -7.14 -25.05
CA PRO A 97 -8.72 -6.11 -25.43
C PRO A 97 -9.01 -4.77 -24.73
N GLU A 98 -7.96 -4.01 -24.39
CA GLU A 98 -8.04 -2.68 -23.76
C GLU A 98 -7.34 -1.58 -24.59
N GLY A 99 -6.55 -1.94 -25.61
CA GLY A 99 -5.87 -0.98 -26.48
C GLY A 99 -4.48 -0.56 -25.98
N ASP A 100 -3.90 0.47 -26.60
CA ASP A 100 -2.49 0.85 -26.40
C ASP A 100 -2.25 1.74 -25.17
N ASP A 101 -3.30 2.16 -24.46
CA ASP A 101 -3.22 3.10 -23.33
C ASP A 101 -2.89 2.43 -21.98
N MET A 102 -2.42 1.18 -21.99
CA MET A 102 -2.16 0.38 -20.78
C MET A 102 -0.78 0.63 -20.12
N GLY A 103 -0.04 1.65 -20.56
CA GLY A 103 1.28 1.97 -20.00
C GLY A 103 2.21 0.76 -19.96
N GLU A 104 2.83 0.48 -18.80
CA GLU A 104 3.72 -0.67 -18.59
C GLU A 104 2.98 -2.03 -18.66
N CYS A 105 1.64 -2.03 -18.52
CA CYS A 105 0.80 -3.22 -18.64
C CYS A 105 0.39 -3.53 -20.09
N HIS A 106 0.99 -2.85 -21.08
CA HIS A 106 0.78 -3.11 -22.51
C HIS A 106 0.97 -4.58 -22.97
N PRO A 107 1.73 -5.47 -22.29
CA PRO A 107 1.82 -6.87 -22.72
C PRO A 107 0.49 -7.61 -22.77
N TRP A 108 -0.52 -7.17 -22.00
CA TRP A 108 -1.86 -7.77 -21.97
C TRP A 108 -2.89 -7.07 -22.87
N LYS A 109 -2.51 -6.10 -23.69
CA LYS A 109 -3.45 -5.24 -24.43
C LYS A 109 -4.47 -5.94 -25.31
N GLN A 110 -4.13 -7.12 -25.83
CA GLN A 110 -5.02 -7.91 -26.68
C GLN A 110 -6.00 -8.77 -25.87
N ARG A 111 -5.65 -9.11 -24.61
CA ARG A 111 -6.43 -10.02 -23.75
C ARG A 111 -6.04 -9.80 -22.29
N SER A 112 -6.75 -8.91 -21.61
CA SER A 112 -6.50 -8.59 -20.20
C SER A 112 -7.73 -8.81 -19.33
N CYS A 113 -7.51 -9.03 -18.03
CA CYS A 113 -8.54 -8.99 -16.99
C CYS A 113 -8.70 -7.63 -16.31
N CYS A 114 -7.78 -6.70 -16.51
CA CYS A 114 -7.84 -5.34 -15.98
C CYS A 114 -8.57 -4.40 -16.94
N HIS A 115 -8.99 -3.25 -16.43
CA HIS A 115 -9.40 -2.10 -17.26
C HIS A 115 -8.17 -1.23 -17.56
N GLY A 116 -8.02 -0.73 -18.79
CA GLY A 116 -6.90 0.13 -19.18
C GLY A 116 -6.80 1.39 -18.30
N GLU A 117 -7.94 1.96 -17.91
CA GLU A 117 -8.03 3.11 -16.99
C GLU A 117 -7.47 2.81 -15.59
N THR A 118 -7.47 1.54 -15.17
CA THR A 118 -6.94 1.11 -13.87
C THR A 118 -5.41 1.04 -13.88
N VAL A 119 -4.80 0.91 -15.05
CA VAL A 119 -3.37 0.65 -15.23
C VAL A 119 -2.67 1.68 -16.14
N GLY A 120 -3.28 2.85 -16.36
CA GLY A 120 -2.77 3.88 -17.27
C GLY A 120 -1.48 4.55 -16.80
N SER A 121 -1.23 4.59 -15.48
CA SER A 121 -0.04 5.21 -14.89
C SER A 121 0.37 4.57 -13.57
N VAL A 122 1.64 4.74 -13.19
CA VAL A 122 2.17 4.25 -11.91
C VAL A 122 1.45 4.91 -10.73
N GLU A 123 1.08 6.18 -10.86
CA GLU A 123 0.33 6.92 -9.85
C GLU A 123 -1.07 6.34 -9.62
N GLU A 124 -1.78 5.98 -10.69
CA GLU A 124 -3.09 5.31 -10.60
C GLU A 124 -2.95 3.93 -9.94
N MET A 125 -1.93 3.15 -10.35
CA MET A 125 -1.65 1.84 -9.76
C MET A 125 -1.35 1.92 -8.25
N LYS A 126 -0.53 2.89 -7.82
CA LYS A 126 -0.25 3.14 -6.39
C LYS A 126 -1.51 3.51 -5.61
N ALA A 127 -2.48 4.15 -6.26
CA ALA A 127 -3.72 4.58 -5.61
C ALA A 127 -4.71 3.43 -5.39
N LEU A 128 -4.67 2.35 -6.18
CA LEU A 128 -5.65 1.26 -6.14
C LEU A 128 -5.81 0.64 -4.75
N TYR A 129 -4.69 0.42 -4.06
CA TYR A 129 -4.65 -0.29 -2.78
C TYR A 129 -4.48 0.65 -1.57
N GLY A 130 -4.70 1.95 -1.76
CA GLY A 130 -4.63 2.95 -0.69
C GLY A 130 -3.24 3.11 -0.04
N SER A 131 -2.22 2.41 -0.55
CA SER A 131 -0.86 2.53 -0.07
C SER A 131 0.18 2.21 -1.13
N SER A 132 1.16 3.10 -1.24
CA SER A 132 2.27 2.98 -2.17
C SER A 132 3.34 2.02 -1.66
N TRP A 133 4.14 1.47 -2.58
CA TRP A 133 5.29 0.63 -2.24
C TRP A 133 6.52 1.35 -1.73
N ASP A 134 6.61 2.66 -1.99
CA ASP A 134 7.73 3.53 -1.64
C ASP A 134 7.60 4.17 -0.24
N ARG A 135 6.93 3.51 0.73
CA ARG A 135 6.78 4.00 2.12
C ARG A 135 8.12 4.30 2.80
N CYS A 136 9.19 3.62 2.40
CA CYS A 136 10.54 3.77 2.96
C CYS A 136 11.40 4.81 2.21
N GLY A 137 10.77 5.62 1.36
CA GLY A 137 11.39 6.57 0.45
C GLY A 137 11.31 6.06 -0.99
N THR A 138 11.65 6.96 -1.93
CA THR A 138 11.70 6.64 -3.35
C THR A 138 12.61 5.45 -3.61
N MET A 139 12.06 4.44 -4.27
CA MET A 139 12.78 3.25 -4.71
C MET A 139 13.56 3.57 -6.00
N SER A 140 14.60 2.79 -6.30
CA SER A 140 15.24 2.86 -7.60
C SER A 140 14.25 2.51 -8.71
N GLU A 141 14.40 3.13 -9.89
CA GLU A 141 13.56 2.86 -11.06
C GLU A 141 13.57 1.37 -11.45
N ALA A 142 14.74 0.73 -11.32
CA ALA A 142 14.89 -0.69 -11.61
C ALA A 142 14.03 -1.55 -10.65
N CYS A 143 14.02 -1.23 -9.36
CA CYS A 143 13.23 -1.95 -8.38
C CYS A 143 11.73 -1.65 -8.50
N GLU A 144 11.35 -0.38 -8.70
CA GLU A 144 9.95 0.04 -8.84
C GLU A 144 9.27 -0.64 -10.03
N ARG A 145 9.98 -0.84 -11.15
CA ARG A 145 9.43 -1.55 -12.30
C ARG A 145 8.91 -2.95 -11.97
N PHE A 146 9.57 -3.69 -11.08
CA PHE A 146 9.09 -5.02 -10.71
C PHE A 146 7.79 -4.99 -9.89
N PHE A 147 7.57 -3.94 -9.08
CA PHE A 147 6.28 -3.75 -8.41
C PHE A 147 5.17 -3.39 -9.40
N VAL A 148 5.50 -2.57 -10.41
CA VAL A 148 4.57 -2.29 -11.52
C VAL A 148 4.25 -3.56 -12.30
N PHE A 149 5.25 -4.39 -12.61
CA PHE A 149 5.07 -5.67 -13.30
C PHE A 149 4.20 -6.64 -12.51
N GLU A 150 4.41 -6.76 -11.21
CA GLU A 150 3.57 -7.61 -10.36
C GLU A 150 2.11 -7.14 -10.34
N LEU A 151 1.88 -5.83 -10.24
CA LEU A 151 0.52 -5.29 -10.29
C LEU A 151 -0.13 -5.49 -11.66
N CYS A 152 0.59 -5.22 -12.76
CA CYS A 152 0.10 -5.52 -14.10
C CYS A 152 -0.25 -6.99 -14.26
N PHE A 153 0.61 -7.89 -13.77
CA PHE A 153 0.37 -9.32 -13.81
C PHE A 153 -0.87 -9.68 -12.98
N TYR A 154 -0.95 -9.28 -11.73
CA TYR A 154 -2.08 -9.59 -10.87
C TYR A 154 -3.42 -9.09 -11.46
N GLU A 155 -3.47 -7.84 -11.93
CA GLU A 155 -4.69 -7.22 -12.45
C GLU A 155 -5.07 -7.71 -13.86
N CYS A 156 -4.08 -7.93 -14.73
CA CYS A 156 -4.33 -8.12 -16.16
C CYS A 156 -4.21 -9.56 -16.64
N GLU A 157 -3.44 -10.42 -15.96
CA GLU A 157 -3.17 -11.79 -16.43
C GLU A 157 -4.39 -12.71 -16.22
N PRO A 158 -4.97 -13.30 -17.29
CA PRO A 158 -6.12 -14.20 -17.14
C PRO A 158 -5.84 -15.45 -16.29
N SER A 159 -4.61 -15.95 -16.31
CA SER A 159 -4.24 -17.18 -15.59
C SER A 159 -4.12 -17.03 -14.08
N VAL A 160 -3.99 -15.83 -13.54
CA VAL A 160 -3.89 -15.56 -12.09
C VAL A 160 -5.08 -16.18 -11.34
N GLY A 161 -6.27 -16.08 -11.93
CA GLY A 161 -7.49 -16.61 -11.34
C GLY A 161 -7.50 -18.13 -11.08
N LEU A 162 -6.70 -18.92 -11.80
CA LEU A 162 -6.58 -20.37 -11.59
C LEU A 162 -5.86 -20.73 -10.28
N PHE A 163 -5.08 -19.79 -9.74
CA PHE A 163 -4.29 -19.99 -8.54
C PHE A 163 -4.97 -19.42 -7.30
N ARG A 164 -6.27 -19.12 -7.36
CA ARG A 164 -7.02 -18.71 -6.18
C ARG A 164 -6.96 -19.77 -5.08
N ARG A 165 -6.61 -19.32 -3.88
CA ARG A 165 -6.55 -20.16 -2.67
C ARG A 165 -7.87 -20.83 -2.36
N PHE A 166 -8.97 -20.14 -2.63
CA PHE A 166 -10.32 -20.62 -2.38
C PHE A 166 -11.14 -20.56 -3.66
N ASN A 167 -11.85 -21.64 -3.98
CA ASN A 167 -12.86 -21.65 -5.03
C ASN A 167 -14.22 -21.15 -4.49
N ASP A 168 -15.15 -20.80 -5.38
CA ASP A 168 -16.44 -20.20 -5.03
C ASP A 168 -17.37 -21.11 -4.21
N SER A 169 -17.04 -22.40 -4.05
CA SER A 169 -17.80 -23.33 -3.21
C SER A 169 -17.35 -23.32 -1.75
N GLN A 170 -16.22 -22.68 -1.42
CA GLN A 170 -15.62 -22.69 -0.08
C GLN A 170 -16.01 -21.50 0.79
N THR A 171 -17.18 -20.89 0.55
CA THR A 171 -17.65 -19.68 1.25
C THR A 171 -17.78 -19.82 2.76
N ASP A 172 -17.89 -21.05 3.26
CA ASP A 172 -18.00 -21.35 4.69
C ASP A 172 -16.64 -21.38 5.42
N HIS A 173 -15.51 -21.28 4.69
CA HIS A 173 -14.18 -21.24 5.30
C HIS A 173 -13.97 -19.90 6.04
N PRO A 174 -13.45 -19.89 7.28
CA PRO A 174 -13.32 -18.67 8.08
C PRO A 174 -12.42 -17.61 7.44
N ASP A 175 -11.43 -18.03 6.66
CA ASP A 175 -10.52 -17.14 5.92
C ASP A 175 -10.89 -16.98 4.43
N PHE A 176 -12.09 -17.44 4.03
CA PHE A 176 -12.53 -17.39 2.63
C PHE A 176 -12.43 -15.97 2.08
N ASN A 177 -11.82 -15.87 0.90
CA ASN A 177 -11.79 -14.66 0.11
C ASN A 177 -11.61 -15.01 -1.37
N THR A 178 -11.82 -14.03 -2.25
CA THR A 178 -11.88 -14.22 -3.71
C THR A 178 -10.68 -13.59 -4.44
N TRP A 179 -9.60 -13.28 -3.72
CA TRP A 179 -8.47 -12.50 -4.25
C TRP A 179 -7.11 -13.14 -3.95
N GLN A 180 -7.01 -13.89 -2.86
CA GLN A 180 -5.74 -14.48 -2.43
C GLN A 180 -5.32 -15.60 -3.37
N LEU A 181 -4.08 -15.50 -3.86
CA LEU A 181 -3.43 -16.54 -4.64
C LEU A 181 -2.77 -17.56 -3.72
N TYR A 182 -2.46 -18.74 -4.26
CA TYR A 182 -1.77 -19.80 -3.57
C TYR A 182 -0.87 -20.59 -4.51
N GLN A 183 0.42 -20.63 -4.21
CA GLN A 183 1.45 -21.44 -4.87
C GLN A 183 1.46 -21.34 -6.41
N MET A 184 1.31 -20.14 -6.97
CA MET A 184 1.51 -19.92 -8.40
C MET A 184 3.02 -20.04 -8.73
N PRO A 185 3.42 -20.90 -9.68
CA PRO A 185 4.83 -21.19 -9.93
C PRO A 185 5.50 -20.04 -10.68
N MET A 186 6.55 -19.47 -10.09
CA MET A 186 7.32 -18.36 -10.65
C MET A 186 8.69 -18.82 -11.12
N LYS A 187 9.14 -18.31 -12.28
CA LYS A 187 10.49 -18.58 -12.79
C LYS A 187 11.55 -18.07 -11.80
N LYS A 188 12.50 -18.94 -11.45
CA LYS A 188 13.60 -18.57 -10.56
C LYS A 188 14.38 -17.36 -11.08
N SER A 189 14.72 -17.31 -12.38
CA SER A 189 15.46 -16.17 -12.93
C SER A 189 14.70 -14.84 -12.84
N TYR A 190 13.37 -14.87 -12.90
CA TYR A 190 12.55 -13.67 -12.73
C TYR A 190 12.65 -13.14 -11.29
N CYS A 191 12.51 -14.04 -10.32
CA CYS A 191 12.63 -13.72 -8.90
C CYS A 191 14.03 -13.27 -8.50
N ASP A 192 15.07 -13.90 -9.04
CA ASP A 192 16.47 -13.47 -8.86
C ASP A 192 16.69 -12.06 -9.43
N ALA A 193 16.14 -11.77 -10.62
CA ALA A 193 16.25 -10.45 -11.24
C ALA A 193 15.53 -9.35 -10.43
N TRP A 194 14.36 -9.67 -9.86
CA TRP A 194 13.64 -8.74 -8.97
C TRP A 194 14.50 -8.42 -7.75
N PHE A 195 15.01 -9.44 -7.06
CA PHE A 195 15.85 -9.23 -5.88
C PHE A 195 17.11 -8.43 -6.22
N ASP A 196 17.78 -8.76 -7.33
CA ASP A 196 18.98 -8.03 -7.75
C ASP A 196 18.72 -6.55 -8.07
N ALA A 197 17.55 -6.23 -8.62
CA ALA A 197 17.14 -4.86 -8.88
C ALA A 197 16.86 -4.09 -7.58
N CYS A 198 16.37 -4.78 -6.55
CA CYS A 198 15.90 -4.17 -5.30
C CYS A 198 16.87 -4.24 -4.11
N LYS A 199 17.94 -5.04 -4.18
CA LYS A 199 18.79 -5.43 -3.03
C LYS A 199 19.29 -4.29 -2.13
N ASN A 200 19.47 -3.09 -2.68
CA ASN A 200 19.95 -1.90 -1.98
C ASN A 200 18.85 -0.87 -1.66
N ASP A 201 17.63 -1.09 -2.16
CA ASP A 201 16.48 -0.24 -1.86
C ASP A 201 15.91 -0.58 -0.48
N PHE A 202 15.24 0.40 0.14
CA PHE A 202 14.58 0.22 1.43
C PHE A 202 13.11 -0.16 1.24
N PHE A 203 12.63 -1.10 2.05
CA PHE A 203 11.28 -1.64 2.02
C PHE A 203 10.76 -1.94 3.43
N SER A 204 9.45 -2.11 3.55
CA SER A 204 8.79 -2.53 4.79
C SER A 204 7.70 -3.55 4.46
N GLU A 205 7.77 -4.73 5.10
CA GLU A 205 6.81 -5.83 4.94
C GLU A 205 5.44 -5.55 5.61
N GLU A 206 5.32 -4.48 6.41
CA GLU A 206 4.11 -4.20 7.21
C GLU A 206 2.83 -4.02 6.37
N ARG A 207 2.94 -3.87 5.03
CA ARG A 207 1.77 -3.67 4.17
C ARG A 207 0.80 -4.88 4.15
N PHE A 208 1.30 -6.11 4.26
CA PHE A 208 0.43 -7.29 4.14
C PHE A 208 -0.16 -7.75 5.48
N SER A 209 0.39 -7.29 6.61
CA SER A 209 -0.05 -7.69 7.95
C SER A 209 -1.07 -6.73 8.59
N THR A 210 -1.12 -5.45 8.16
CA THR A 210 -1.77 -4.36 8.93
C THR A 210 -3.20 -4.00 8.52
N ILE A 211 -3.83 -4.64 7.53
CA ILE A 211 -5.27 -4.42 7.22
C ILE A 211 -6.15 -4.69 8.45
N LYS A 212 -5.67 -5.46 9.45
CA LYS A 212 -6.37 -5.73 10.71
C LYS A 212 -6.34 -4.60 11.74
N GLU A 213 -5.34 -3.72 11.76
CA GLU A 213 -5.09 -2.84 12.92
C GLU A 213 -5.64 -1.40 12.79
N GLU A 214 -5.84 -0.89 11.57
CA GLU A 214 -6.25 0.52 11.39
C GLU A 214 -7.69 0.83 11.86
N LYS A 215 -8.55 -0.17 12.05
CA LYS A 215 -9.94 0.04 12.48
C LYS A 215 -10.09 0.45 13.95
N GLU A 216 -9.13 0.13 14.82
CA GLU A 216 -9.27 0.34 16.27
C GLU A 216 -8.78 1.73 16.74
N VAL A 217 -7.89 2.39 16.00
CA VAL A 217 -7.23 3.64 16.45
C VAL A 217 -8.13 4.88 16.33
N ASN A 218 -9.15 4.88 15.47
CA ASN A 218 -9.97 6.07 15.21
C ASN A 218 -11.09 6.37 16.22
N LYS A 219 -11.37 5.48 17.18
CA LYS A 219 -12.42 5.75 18.19
C LYS A 219 -11.93 6.61 19.37
N LEU A 220 -10.66 6.48 19.75
CA LEU A 220 -10.13 7.16 20.94
C LEU A 220 -9.76 8.63 20.68
N GLY A 221 -9.24 8.93 19.48
CA GLY A 221 -8.85 10.29 19.08
C GLY A 221 -10.04 11.26 18.96
N VAL A 222 -11.18 10.78 18.44
CA VAL A 222 -12.42 11.57 18.33
C VAL A 222 -12.97 11.92 19.71
N SER A 223 -12.88 11.01 20.68
CA SER A 223 -13.36 11.24 22.05
C SER A 223 -12.57 12.33 22.79
N LEU A 224 -11.23 12.31 22.68
CA LEU A 224 -10.36 13.29 23.34
C LEU A 224 -10.49 14.70 22.75
N GLY A 225 -10.62 14.82 21.43
CA GLY A 225 -10.81 16.11 20.75
C GLY A 225 -12.12 16.81 21.15
N VAL A 226 -13.20 16.04 21.29
CA VAL A 226 -14.51 16.56 21.73
C VAL A 226 -14.44 17.05 23.18
N ILE A 227 -13.82 16.29 24.09
CA ILE A 227 -13.67 16.68 25.50
C ILE A 227 -12.85 17.98 25.63
N GLY A 228 -11.76 18.10 24.86
CA GLY A 228 -10.92 19.31 24.85
C GLY A 228 -11.67 20.56 24.41
N ALA A 229 -12.51 20.46 23.37
CA ALA A 229 -13.31 21.58 22.87
C ALA A 229 -14.37 22.03 23.90
N PHE A 230 -15.03 21.10 24.58
CA PHE A 230 -16.00 21.41 25.65
C PHE A 230 -15.33 22.09 26.85
N ALA A 231 -14.17 21.61 27.29
CA ALA A 231 -13.43 22.23 28.38
C ALA A 231 -13.00 23.67 28.06
N PHE A 232 -12.54 23.92 26.83
CA PHE A 232 -12.15 25.26 26.39
C PHE A 232 -13.34 26.24 26.37
N LEU A 233 -14.48 25.82 25.82
CA LEU A 233 -15.70 26.63 25.80
C LEU A 233 -16.21 26.95 27.21
N LEU A 234 -16.15 25.97 28.14
CA LEU A 234 -16.49 26.20 29.54
C LEU A 234 -15.55 27.22 30.20
N CYS A 235 -14.24 27.13 29.97
CA CYS A 235 -13.27 28.10 30.49
C CYS A 235 -13.50 29.52 29.97
N LEU A 236 -13.83 29.66 28.67
CA LEU A 236 -14.19 30.95 28.08
C LEU A 236 -15.49 31.50 28.70
N PHE A 237 -16.50 30.65 28.87
CA PHE A 237 -17.76 31.05 29.48
C PHE A 237 -17.59 31.47 30.95
N SER A 238 -16.84 30.70 31.74
CA SER A 238 -16.52 31.06 33.12
C SER A 238 -15.75 32.39 33.20
N SER A 239 -14.78 32.59 32.31
CA SER A 239 -14.00 33.84 32.24
C SER A 239 -14.88 35.03 31.87
N PHE A 240 -15.83 34.85 30.94
CA PHE A 240 -16.83 35.86 30.59
C PHE A 240 -17.74 36.20 31.77
N LEU A 241 -18.23 35.21 32.52
CA LEU A 241 -19.04 35.44 33.72
C LEU A 241 -18.27 36.23 34.79
N VAL A 242 -17.01 35.85 35.05
CA VAL A 242 -16.15 36.56 36.02
C VAL A 242 -15.87 38.00 35.58
N HIS A 243 -15.63 38.23 34.29
CA HIS A 243 -15.42 39.57 33.75
C HIS A 243 -16.68 40.45 33.90
N ARG A 244 -17.85 39.89 33.64
CA ARG A 244 -19.14 40.60 33.79
C ARG A 244 -19.46 40.93 35.23
N GLU A 245 -19.16 40.02 36.17
CA GLU A 245 -19.29 40.26 37.60
C GLU A 245 -18.39 41.43 38.03
N ARG A 246 -17.09 41.39 37.67
CA ARG A 246 -16.12 42.44 37.97
C ARG A 246 -16.46 43.79 37.35
N SER A 247 -17.13 43.79 36.21
CA SER A 247 -17.55 45.02 35.51
C SER A 247 -18.89 45.57 36.02
N GLY A 248 -19.46 44.99 37.09
CA GLY A 248 -20.70 45.45 37.70
C GLY A 248 -21.95 45.19 36.85
N LYS A 249 -21.89 44.27 35.89
CA LYS A 249 -23.00 43.88 35.00
C LYS A 249 -23.24 42.36 35.08
N PRO A 250 -23.58 41.82 36.27
CA PRO A 250 -23.76 40.38 36.44
C PRO A 250 -24.78 39.82 35.43
N VAL A 251 -24.52 38.61 34.93
CA VAL A 251 -25.45 37.92 34.01
C VAL A 251 -26.67 37.42 34.77
N PHE A 252 -26.46 36.96 36.00
CA PHE A 252 -27.51 36.47 36.89
C PHE A 252 -27.77 37.53 37.96
N VAL A 253 -28.97 38.09 37.97
CA VAL A 253 -29.42 38.98 39.04
C VAL A 253 -30.25 38.15 40.00
N ALA A 254 -29.88 38.11 41.28
CA ALA A 254 -30.71 37.44 42.28
C ALA A 254 -32.05 38.18 42.39
N GLU A 255 -33.15 37.47 42.14
CA GLU A 255 -34.49 38.00 42.41
C GLU A 255 -34.65 38.16 43.92
N LYS A 256 -34.99 39.38 44.36
CA LYS A 256 -35.22 39.64 45.78
C LYS A 256 -36.43 38.83 46.24
N ALA A 257 -36.21 37.90 47.16
CA ALA A 257 -37.30 37.28 47.91
C ALA A 257 -38.10 38.39 48.62
N ASN A 258 -39.39 38.52 48.28
CA ASN A 258 -40.29 39.42 48.98
C ASN A 258 -40.47 38.92 50.42
N PRO A 259 -40.37 39.79 51.45
CA PRO A 259 -40.70 39.40 52.81
C PRO A 259 -42.20 39.08 52.88
N VAL A 260 -42.53 37.89 53.38
CA VAL A 260 -43.89 37.55 53.80
C VAL A 260 -44.15 38.33 55.10
N ALA A 261 -45.29 39.02 55.14
CA ALA A 261 -45.76 39.82 56.28
C ALA A 261 -46.07 38.96 57.52
#